data_AF-A0A3S5AQ93-F1
#
_entry.id   AF-A0A3S5AQ93-F1
#
_cell.length_a   1.000
_cell.length_b   1.000
_cell.length_c   1.000
_cell.angle_alpha   90.00
_cell.angle_beta   90.00
_cell.angle_gamma   90.00
#
_symmetry.space_group_name_H-M   'P 1'
#
loop_
_entity.id
_entity.type
_entity.pdbx_description
1 polymer ?
#
loop_
_entity_poly.entity_id
_entity_poly.type
_entity_poly.pdbx_seq_one_letter_code
_entity_poly.pdbx_strand_id
1 'polypeptide(L)'
;MCIALFQLGRIYLDMLNIYKIMSENINRAIEANGDQVVKQPIIRSMRAVKKAILNLLSCWIERTTDPFLVAENFVPPLLDAVANVYQRSLPVAREPEVLQTMATLVNRLEEHSLLSLPKILDAVFQCTLEMINKDLEEFPEHRTNFFTLLQAVNARCFSALLGLATDKFKLILDSIIWAMKHTMRQVSETGLNILQRMLVNMSNAEGEKHQIFFRNFFMDIMQHMFAIITDRSQTANLMQQSSVLAYMFKIVENEIITVPLNPDEPYMLEDGRLVAVSSEVNIRYVHSSLQNLLKLAFPHLQDPQIRIFIDGLFSFDQDVTGFREHIRDFLVQIREMAGEDLSNLYLEEREAEIARVQREKLQRQANVPGLLGPHEMEMFD
;
A
#
# COMPACT_ATOMS: atom_id res chain seq x y z
N MET A 1 5.55 30.44 21.84
CA MET A 1 6.32 29.52 20.98
C MET A 1 7.76 29.28 21.50
N CYS A 2 8.48 30.31 21.96
CA CYS A 2 9.89 30.17 22.40
C CYS A 2 10.14 29.33 23.68
N ILE A 3 9.19 29.21 24.61
CA ILE A 3 9.46 28.55 25.91
C ILE A 3 9.58 27.03 25.76
N ALA A 4 8.66 26.38 25.02
CA ALA A 4 8.69 24.91 24.87
C ALA A 4 9.90 24.43 24.06
N LEU A 5 10.30 25.18 23.02
CA LEU A 5 11.47 24.87 22.20
C LEU A 5 12.77 25.02 23.01
N PHE A 6 12.85 26.07 23.84
CA PHE A 6 14.00 26.30 24.72
C PHE A 6 14.09 25.29 25.87
N GLN A 7 12.96 24.94 26.48
CA GLN A 7 12.93 23.94 27.56
C GLN A 7 13.25 22.54 27.04
N LEU A 8 12.67 22.13 25.91
CA LEU A 8 12.98 20.82 25.34
C LEU A 8 14.44 20.74 24.90
N GLY A 9 14.97 21.77 24.22
CA GLY A 9 16.37 21.81 23.81
C GLY A 9 17.36 21.62 24.97
N ARG A 10 17.01 22.06 26.18
CA ARG A 10 17.83 21.87 27.39
C ARG A 10 17.86 20.44 27.90
N ILE A 11 16.73 19.73 27.85
CA ILE A 11 16.62 18.36 28.41
C ILE A 11 16.66 17.27 27.34
N TYR A 12 16.74 17.64 26.06
CA TYR A 12 16.59 16.74 24.92
C TYR A 12 17.60 15.58 24.96
N LEU A 13 18.90 15.90 25.03
CA LEU A 13 19.96 14.90 25.06
C LEU A 13 19.89 14.03 26.32
N ASP A 14 19.53 14.61 27.47
CA ASP A 14 19.37 13.88 28.72
C ASP A 14 18.21 12.89 28.64
N MET A 15 17.08 13.27 28.04
CA MET A 15 15.96 12.35 27.80
C MET A 15 16.37 11.21 26.87
N LEU A 16 17.12 11.48 25.80
CA LEU A 16 17.63 10.44 24.91
C LEU A 16 18.60 9.48 25.64
N ASN A 17 19.45 10.01 26.51
CA ASN A 17 20.33 9.20 27.34
C ASN A 17 19.56 8.33 28.34
N ILE A 18 18.53 8.89 28.99
CA ILE A 18 17.64 8.12 29.87
C ILE A 18 16.94 7.01 29.06
N TYR A 19 16.43 7.32 27.86
CA TYR A 19 15.80 6.32 26.99
C TYR A 19 16.75 5.15 26.68
N LYS A 20 18.02 5.44 26.34
CA LYS A 20 19.05 4.42 26.08
C LYS A 20 19.30 3.56 27.32
N ILE A 21 19.55 4.18 28.48
CA ILE A 21 19.83 3.46 29.74
C ILE A 21 18.66 2.54 30.11
N MET A 22 17.42 3.03 30.00
CA MET A 22 16.23 2.21 30.26
C MET A 22 16.16 1.03 29.29
N SER A 23 16.44 1.25 28.00
CA SER A 23 16.43 0.19 26.99
C SER A 23 17.50 -0.87 27.23
N GLU A 24 18.72 -0.46 27.60
CA GLU A 24 19.81 -1.38 27.94
C GLU A 24 19.50 -2.19 29.21
N ASN A 25 18.89 -1.57 30.23
CA ASN A 25 18.47 -2.27 31.44
C ASN A 25 17.37 -3.31 31.15
N ILE A 26 16.39 -2.95 30.31
CA ILE A 26 15.31 -3.85 29.91
C ILE A 26 15.87 -5.04 29.13
N ASN A 27 16.69 -4.80 28.10
CA ASN A 27 17.26 -5.89 27.30
C ASN A 27 18.13 -6.82 28.15
N ARG A 28 19.03 -6.28 28.99
CA ARG A 28 19.85 -7.10 29.91
C ARG A 28 19.00 -7.95 30.87
N ALA A 29 17.91 -7.38 31.37
CA ALA A 29 17.02 -8.10 32.28
C ALA A 29 16.30 -9.26 31.56
N ILE A 30 15.89 -9.06 30.30
CA ILE A 30 15.27 -10.12 29.49
C ILE A 30 16.29 -11.18 29.09
N GLU A 31 17.49 -10.80 28.66
CA GLU A 31 18.56 -11.74 28.30
C GLU A 31 18.95 -12.65 29.48
N ALA A 32 19.02 -12.09 30.69
CA ALA A 32 19.43 -12.84 31.87
C ALA A 32 18.33 -13.76 32.44
N ASN A 33 17.04 -13.47 32.20
CA ASN A 33 15.93 -14.09 32.93
C ASN A 33 14.76 -14.56 32.05
N GLY A 34 14.85 -14.37 30.74
CA GLY A 34 13.81 -14.66 29.76
C GLY A 34 12.67 -13.64 29.70
N ASP A 35 11.79 -13.83 28.72
CA ASP A 35 10.74 -12.89 28.34
C ASP A 35 9.74 -12.57 29.47
N GLN A 36 9.56 -13.47 30.44
CA GLN A 36 8.60 -13.26 31.54
C GLN A 36 8.92 -12.05 32.42
N VAL A 37 10.18 -11.58 32.41
CA VAL A 37 10.61 -10.42 33.19
C VAL A 37 9.95 -9.11 32.74
N VAL A 38 9.42 -9.03 31.51
CA VAL A 38 8.63 -7.86 31.06
C VAL A 38 7.36 -7.61 31.89
N LYS A 39 6.90 -8.62 32.65
CA LYS A 39 5.74 -8.50 33.55
C LYS A 39 6.10 -7.89 34.90
N GLN A 40 7.38 -7.80 35.26
CA GLN A 40 7.81 -7.26 36.54
C GLN A 40 7.53 -5.75 36.65
N PRO A 41 7.10 -5.25 37.82
CA PRO A 41 6.76 -3.83 38.01
C PRO A 41 7.88 -2.87 37.59
N ILE A 42 9.13 -3.18 37.94
CA ILE A 42 10.27 -2.31 37.61
C ILE A 42 10.48 -2.17 36.09
N ILE A 43 10.35 -3.26 35.34
CA ILE A 43 10.47 -3.26 33.88
C ILE A 43 9.31 -2.49 33.26
N ARG A 44 8.08 -2.69 33.75
CA ARG A 44 6.92 -1.91 33.31
C ARG A 44 7.12 -0.41 33.56
N SER A 45 7.68 -0.02 34.70
CA SER A 45 8.01 1.38 34.99
C SER A 45 9.07 1.93 34.03
N MET A 46 10.12 1.17 33.69
CA MET A 46 11.13 1.58 32.71
C MET A 46 10.52 1.77 31.31
N ARG A 47 9.63 0.86 30.87
CA ARG A 47 8.88 0.98 29.61
C ARG A 47 7.96 2.21 29.62
N ALA A 48 7.30 2.49 30.75
CA ALA A 48 6.47 3.69 30.90
C ALA A 48 7.29 4.98 30.77
N VAL A 49 8.52 5.04 31.30
CA VAL A 49 9.44 6.17 31.10
C VAL A 49 9.80 6.34 29.62
N LYS A 50 10.18 5.24 28.94
CA LYS A 50 10.47 5.26 27.49
C LYS A 50 9.28 5.79 26.69
N LYS A 51 8.08 5.28 26.97
CA LYS A 51 6.82 5.71 26.33
C LYS A 51 6.52 7.19 26.57
N ALA A 52 6.70 7.67 27.80
CA ALA A 52 6.50 9.09 28.13
C ALA A 52 7.45 10.01 27.35
N ILE A 53 8.72 9.62 27.22
CA ILE A 53 9.71 10.34 26.41
C ILE A 53 9.28 10.38 24.95
N LEU A 54 8.94 9.23 24.35
CA LEU A 54 8.51 9.16 22.94
C LEU A 54 7.26 10.01 22.68
N ASN A 55 6.27 9.94 23.57
CA ASN A 55 5.04 10.74 23.45
C ASN A 55 5.33 12.24 23.54
N LEU A 56 6.19 12.66 24.46
CA LEU A 56 6.60 14.07 24.57
C LEU A 56 7.31 14.54 23.30
N LEU A 57 8.24 13.72 22.77
CA LEU A 57 8.96 14.03 21.55
C LEU A 57 8.04 14.08 20.33
N SER A 58 7.16 13.09 20.14
CA SER A 58 6.15 13.11 19.08
C SER A 58 5.28 14.35 19.15
N CYS A 59 4.78 14.69 20.35
CA CYS A 59 3.91 15.84 20.57
C CYS A 59 4.61 17.17 20.30
N TRP A 60 5.91 17.27 20.59
CA TRP A 60 6.70 18.45 20.25
C TRP A 60 7.00 18.53 18.75
N ILE A 61 7.44 17.43 18.14
CA ILE A 61 7.72 17.35 16.70
C ILE A 61 6.48 17.80 15.94
N GLU A 62 5.33 17.19 16.21
CA GLU A 62 4.04 17.50 15.57
C GLU A 62 3.69 19.00 15.58
N ARG A 63 4.13 19.74 16.61
CA ARG A 63 3.86 21.18 16.80
C ARG A 63 5.01 22.09 16.39
N THR A 64 6.12 21.56 15.87
CA THR A 64 7.24 22.39 15.43
C THR A 64 6.79 23.34 14.32
N THR A 65 7.23 24.59 14.33
CA THR A 65 7.03 25.54 13.22
C THR A 65 8.23 25.63 12.29
N ASP A 66 9.32 24.94 12.62
CA ASP A 66 10.55 24.90 11.84
C ASP A 66 10.93 23.44 11.57
N PRO A 67 10.35 22.81 10.52
CA PRO A 67 10.63 21.43 10.18
C PRO A 67 12.10 21.19 9.79
N PHE A 68 12.73 22.15 9.12
CA PHE A 68 14.12 22.05 8.69
C PHE A 68 15.08 21.98 9.89
N LEU A 69 14.92 22.90 10.86
CA LEU A 69 15.73 22.88 12.08
C LEU A 69 15.60 21.56 12.84
N VAL A 70 14.37 21.01 12.92
CA VAL A 70 14.11 19.71 13.57
C VAL A 70 14.78 18.58 12.82
N ALA A 71 14.64 18.54 11.49
CA ALA A 71 15.24 17.54 10.63
C ALA A 71 16.77 17.51 10.75
N GLU A 72 17.42 18.67 10.77
CA GLU A 72 18.89 18.76 10.82
C GLU A 72 19.46 18.48 12.21
N ASN A 73 18.85 19.04 13.27
CA ASN A 73 19.49 19.06 14.59
C ASN A 73 18.94 18.04 15.58
N PHE A 74 17.69 17.60 15.41
CA PHE A 74 17.01 16.75 16.40
C PHE A 74 16.76 15.34 15.86
N VAL A 75 16.48 15.17 14.56
CA VAL A 75 16.25 13.82 14.01
C VAL A 75 17.48 12.91 14.11
N PRO A 76 18.72 13.32 13.74
CA PRO A 76 19.87 12.42 13.79
C PRO A 76 20.12 11.80 15.19
N PRO A 77 20.20 12.58 16.29
CA PRO A 77 20.37 11.99 17.62
C PRO A 77 19.15 11.17 18.07
N LEU A 78 17.93 11.53 17.66
CA LEU A 78 16.73 10.71 17.91
C LEU A 78 16.87 9.33 17.31
N LEU A 79 17.25 9.24 16.04
CA LEU A 79 17.39 7.96 15.34
C LEU A 79 18.48 7.09 15.97
N ASP A 80 19.59 7.70 16.40
CA ASP A 80 20.65 6.98 17.10
C ASP A 80 20.23 6.45 18.48
N ALA A 81 19.42 7.22 19.20
CA ALA A 81 18.97 6.85 20.54
C ALA A 81 17.75 5.94 20.57
N VAL A 82 16.92 6.00 19.54
CA VAL A 82 15.61 5.34 19.53
C VAL A 82 15.53 4.29 18.43
N ALA A 83 15.69 4.66 17.16
CA ALA A 83 15.50 3.74 16.04
C ALA A 83 16.55 2.62 16.03
N ASN A 84 17.83 2.97 16.20
CA ASN A 84 18.91 1.97 16.26
C ASN A 84 18.78 1.06 17.49
N VAL A 85 18.32 1.60 18.62
CA VAL A 85 18.08 0.82 19.85
C VAL A 85 16.90 -0.13 19.67
N TYR A 86 15.84 0.32 19.00
CA TYR A 86 14.69 -0.51 18.64
C TYR A 86 15.12 -1.71 17.78
N GLN A 87 15.93 -1.48 16.75
CA GLN A 87 16.43 -2.53 15.86
C GLN A 87 17.18 -3.63 16.64
N ARG A 88 18.08 -3.22 17.54
CA ARG A 88 18.94 -4.11 18.34
C ARG A 88 18.22 -4.77 19.52
N SER A 89 17.07 -4.23 19.93
CA SER A 89 16.31 -4.80 21.04
C SER A 89 15.63 -6.11 20.65
N LEU A 90 15.45 -6.99 21.64
CA LEU A 90 14.67 -8.22 21.47
C LEU A 90 13.20 -7.90 21.11
N PRO A 91 12.49 -8.75 20.35
CA PRO A 91 11.11 -8.50 19.93
C PRO A 91 10.17 -8.06 21.08
N VAL A 92 10.25 -8.73 22.23
CA VAL A 92 9.41 -8.44 23.40
C VAL A 92 9.74 -7.10 24.08
N ALA A 93 10.94 -6.54 23.82
CA ALA A 93 11.43 -5.27 24.36
C ALA A 93 11.20 -4.06 23.44
N ARG A 94 10.82 -4.30 22.18
CA ARG A 94 10.55 -3.26 21.18
C ARG A 94 9.27 -2.52 21.54
N GLU A 95 9.34 -1.20 21.65
CA GLU A 95 8.17 -0.36 21.96
C GLU A 95 7.45 0.03 20.66
N PRO A 96 6.15 -0.25 20.52
CA PRO A 96 5.38 0.12 19.32
C PRO A 96 5.34 1.64 19.12
N GLU A 97 5.49 2.45 20.17
CA GLU A 97 5.53 3.91 20.08
C GLU A 97 6.72 4.43 19.28
N VAL A 98 7.79 3.64 19.10
CA VAL A 98 8.89 4.04 18.20
C VAL A 98 8.38 4.19 16.77
N LEU A 99 7.60 3.22 16.29
CA LEU A 99 7.01 3.27 14.94
C LEU A 99 6.06 4.48 14.81
N GLN A 100 5.26 4.74 15.85
CA GLN A 100 4.37 5.90 15.88
C GLN A 100 5.16 7.22 15.85
N THR A 101 6.26 7.34 16.60
CA THR A 101 7.13 8.52 16.56
C THR A 101 7.75 8.71 15.18
N MET A 102 8.20 7.63 14.52
CA MET A 102 8.70 7.72 13.14
C MET A 102 7.62 8.18 12.17
N ALA A 103 6.38 7.69 12.32
CA ALA A 103 5.26 8.13 11.50
C ALA A 103 4.93 9.62 11.73
N THR A 104 4.94 10.08 12.98
CA THR A 104 4.75 11.50 13.33
C THR A 104 5.84 12.38 12.73
N LEU A 105 7.10 11.92 12.77
CA LEU A 105 8.23 12.60 12.16
C LEU A 105 8.03 12.75 10.65
N VAL A 106 7.75 11.65 9.94
CA VAL A 106 7.54 11.68 8.48
C VAL A 106 6.36 12.57 8.11
N ASN A 107 5.24 12.47 8.85
CA ASN A 107 4.07 13.30 8.60
C ASN A 107 4.32 14.79 8.80
N ARG A 108 5.16 15.17 9.77
CA ARG A 108 5.37 16.57 10.11
C ARG A 108 6.52 17.21 9.34
N LEU A 109 7.57 16.45 9.05
CA LEU A 109 8.76 16.95 8.38
C LEU A 109 8.69 16.80 6.86
N GLU A 110 7.81 15.92 6.35
CA GLU A 110 7.57 15.71 4.93
C GLU A 110 8.89 15.52 4.16
N GLU A 111 9.15 16.31 3.11
CA GLU A 111 10.36 16.21 2.29
C GLU A 111 11.66 16.46 3.07
N HIS A 112 11.62 17.18 4.20
CA HIS A 112 12.80 17.36 5.04
C HIS A 112 13.25 16.04 5.73
N SER A 113 12.39 15.02 5.75
CA SER A 113 12.76 13.70 6.27
C SER A 113 13.46 12.79 5.25
N LEU A 114 13.53 13.16 3.97
CA LEU A 114 14.04 12.30 2.89
C LEU A 114 15.47 11.80 3.13
N LEU A 115 16.35 12.63 3.70
CA LEU A 115 17.73 12.24 4.03
C LEU A 115 17.80 11.21 5.16
N SER A 116 16.86 11.28 6.10
CA SER A 116 16.81 10.40 7.27
C SER A 116 15.99 9.13 7.03
N LEU A 117 15.12 9.13 6.02
CA LEU A 117 14.16 8.06 5.76
C LEU A 117 14.81 6.68 5.52
N PRO A 118 15.92 6.55 4.76
CA PRO A 118 16.61 5.26 4.64
C PRO A 118 17.03 4.68 5.99
N LYS A 119 17.56 5.53 6.89
CA LYS A 119 17.97 5.12 8.24
C LYS A 119 16.77 4.73 9.11
N ILE A 120 15.63 5.41 8.96
CA ILE A 120 14.38 5.04 9.63
C ILE A 120 13.94 3.64 9.18
N LEU A 121 13.82 3.42 7.86
CA LEU A 121 13.35 2.16 7.30
C LEU A 121 14.30 1.01 7.62
N ASP A 122 15.61 1.19 7.47
CA ASP A 122 16.59 0.15 7.78
C ASP A 122 16.53 -0.28 9.27
N ALA A 123 16.25 0.66 10.17
CA ALA A 123 16.17 0.39 11.60
C ALA A 123 14.88 -0.35 12.00
N VAL A 124 13.72 0.04 11.46
CA VAL A 124 12.42 -0.42 11.98
C VAL A 124 11.66 -1.37 11.06
N PHE A 125 11.94 -1.40 9.76
CA PHE A 125 11.09 -2.08 8.78
C PHE A 125 11.18 -3.61 8.91
N GLN A 126 12.32 -4.20 8.54
CA GLN A 126 12.51 -5.66 8.48
C GLN A 126 12.25 -6.31 9.84
N CYS A 127 12.84 -5.75 10.89
CA CYS A 127 12.77 -6.33 12.23
C CYS A 127 11.35 -6.31 12.82
N THR A 128 10.51 -5.35 12.42
CA THR A 128 9.09 -5.31 12.81
C THR A 128 8.26 -6.24 11.94
N LEU A 129 8.54 -6.31 10.62
CA LEU A 129 7.85 -7.21 9.72
C LEU A 129 7.95 -8.67 10.18
N GLU A 130 9.14 -9.10 10.61
CA GLU A 130 9.40 -10.43 11.19
C GLU A 130 8.66 -10.71 12.51
N MET A 131 8.19 -9.67 13.20
CA MET A 131 7.37 -9.82 14.41
C MET A 131 5.90 -10.02 14.04
N ILE A 132 5.39 -9.23 13.08
CA ILE A 132 3.95 -9.16 12.80
C ILE A 132 3.49 -10.19 11.77
N ASN A 133 4.40 -10.80 11.01
CA ASN A 133 4.08 -11.73 9.92
C ASN A 133 4.07 -13.23 10.32
N LYS A 134 4.50 -13.57 11.54
CA LYS A 134 4.54 -14.96 12.04
C LYS A 134 3.24 -15.38 12.70
N ASP A 135 2.70 -14.52 13.54
CA ASP A 135 1.47 -14.74 14.30
C ASP A 135 0.53 -13.55 14.09
N LEU A 136 -0.72 -13.84 13.73
CA LEU A 136 -1.72 -12.83 13.39
C LEU A 136 -2.29 -12.13 14.64
N GLU A 137 -2.10 -12.70 15.83
CA GLU A 137 -2.62 -12.20 17.10
C GLU A 137 -1.55 -11.47 17.93
N GLU A 138 -0.28 -11.87 17.81
CA GLU A 138 0.81 -11.21 18.52
C GLU A 138 1.11 -9.80 17.97
N PHE A 139 1.63 -8.93 18.85
CA PHE A 139 2.08 -7.57 18.53
C PHE A 139 1.08 -6.68 17.75
N PRO A 140 -0.20 -6.57 18.20
CA PRO A 140 -1.22 -5.78 17.49
C PRO A 140 -0.88 -4.29 17.40
N GLU A 141 -0.28 -3.71 18.44
CA GLU A 141 0.14 -2.29 18.43
C GLU A 141 1.28 -2.04 17.43
N HIS A 142 2.25 -2.96 17.33
CA HIS A 142 3.32 -2.87 16.33
C HIS A 142 2.76 -2.96 14.92
N ARG A 143 1.81 -3.87 14.68
CA ARG A 143 1.14 -4.03 13.39
C ARG A 143 0.45 -2.74 12.96
N THR A 144 -0.35 -2.15 13.85
CA THR A 144 -1.02 -0.87 13.59
C THR A 144 -0.01 0.22 13.26
N ASN A 145 0.97 0.44 14.13
CA ASN A 145 1.91 1.55 13.96
C ASN A 145 2.89 1.34 12.79
N PHE A 146 3.20 0.10 12.43
CA PHE A 146 3.98 -0.24 11.24
C PHE A 146 3.27 0.22 9.97
N PHE A 147 1.97 -0.09 9.83
CA PHE A 147 1.21 0.36 8.67
C PHE A 147 0.91 1.87 8.72
N THR A 148 0.77 2.47 9.90
CA THR A 148 0.71 3.94 10.04
C THR A 148 1.99 4.62 9.55
N LEU A 149 3.16 4.06 9.84
CA LEU A 149 4.43 4.55 9.29
C LEU A 149 4.47 4.40 7.77
N LEU A 150 4.07 3.26 7.22
CA LEU A 150 4.01 3.07 5.77
C LEU A 150 3.03 4.04 5.08
N GLN A 151 1.88 4.31 5.68
CA GLN A 151 0.95 5.33 5.22
C GLN A 151 1.61 6.71 5.18
N ALA A 152 2.32 7.10 6.24
CA ALA A 152 3.01 8.38 6.32
C ALA A 152 4.07 8.52 5.22
N VAL A 153 4.91 7.49 5.04
CA VAL A 153 5.96 7.48 4.01
C VAL A 153 5.36 7.54 2.62
N ASN A 154 4.33 6.74 2.33
CA ASN A 154 3.64 6.77 1.05
C ASN A 154 2.97 8.13 0.79
N ALA A 155 2.38 8.76 1.81
CA ALA A 155 1.68 10.04 1.64
C ALA A 155 2.61 11.24 1.47
N ARG A 156 3.77 11.26 2.15
CA ARG A 156 4.63 12.45 2.28
C ARG A 156 6.00 12.34 1.63
N CYS A 157 6.49 11.13 1.41
CA CYS A 157 7.87 10.87 0.96
C CYS A 157 7.89 9.85 -0.18
N PHE A 158 6.90 9.90 -1.08
CA PHE A 158 6.76 8.91 -2.14
C PHE A 158 7.97 8.87 -3.09
N SER A 159 8.59 10.03 -3.37
CA SER A 159 9.81 10.12 -4.17
C SER A 159 10.96 9.29 -3.61
N ALA A 160 11.08 9.18 -2.29
CA ALA A 160 12.06 8.29 -1.67
C ALA A 160 11.71 6.81 -1.83
N LEU A 161 10.43 6.44 -1.81
CA LEU A 161 10.01 5.06 -2.12
C LEU A 161 10.42 4.68 -3.56
N LEU A 162 10.17 5.56 -4.53
CA LEU A 162 10.65 5.38 -5.91
C LEU A 162 12.19 5.34 -6.02
N GLY A 163 12.89 5.92 -5.06
CA GLY A 163 14.35 5.90 -4.97
C GLY A 163 14.93 4.57 -4.44
N LEU A 164 14.11 3.69 -3.85
CA LEU A 164 14.59 2.43 -3.29
C LEU A 164 15.02 1.44 -4.36
N ALA A 165 15.95 0.55 -4.00
CA ALA A 165 16.25 -0.62 -4.81
C ALA A 165 15.01 -1.54 -4.92
N THR A 166 14.87 -2.23 -6.05
CA THR A 166 13.73 -3.08 -6.38
C THR A 166 13.39 -4.09 -5.27
N ASP A 167 14.39 -4.73 -4.66
CA ASP A 167 14.16 -5.72 -3.59
C ASP A 167 13.56 -5.10 -2.33
N LYS A 168 14.04 -3.91 -1.94
CA LYS A 168 13.49 -3.17 -0.78
C LYS A 168 12.06 -2.72 -1.06
N PHE A 169 11.80 -2.22 -2.27
CA PHE A 169 10.46 -1.83 -2.68
C PHE A 169 9.51 -3.05 -2.69
N LYS A 170 9.95 -4.16 -3.26
CA LYS A 170 9.19 -5.41 -3.29
C LYS A 170 8.81 -5.85 -1.89
N LEU A 171 9.72 -5.78 -0.93
CA LEU A 171 9.42 -6.15 0.45
C LEU A 171 8.36 -5.23 1.09
N ILE A 172 8.36 -3.92 0.77
CA ILE A 172 7.28 -3.00 1.17
C ILE A 172 5.97 -3.43 0.55
N LEU A 173 5.96 -3.72 -0.75
CA LEU A 173 4.76 -4.17 -1.46
C LEU A 173 4.23 -5.49 -0.90
N ASP A 174 5.10 -6.47 -0.63
CA ASP A 174 4.75 -7.76 -0.03
C ASP A 174 4.12 -7.58 1.36
N SER A 175 4.59 -6.61 2.16
CA SER A 175 3.96 -6.27 3.44
C SER A 175 2.55 -5.66 3.30
N ILE A 176 2.32 -4.89 2.23
CA ILE A 176 1.00 -4.33 1.90
C ILE A 176 0.07 -5.44 1.41
N ILE A 177 0.57 -6.33 0.55
CA ILE A 177 -0.14 -7.53 0.07
C ILE A 177 -0.55 -8.43 1.25
N TRP A 178 0.35 -8.62 2.21
CA TRP A 178 0.05 -9.36 3.43
C TRP A 178 -1.06 -8.69 4.23
N ALA A 179 -1.02 -7.35 4.37
CA ALA A 179 -2.05 -6.59 5.08
C ALA A 179 -3.42 -6.73 4.42
N MET A 180 -3.54 -6.54 3.11
CA MET A 180 -4.82 -6.67 2.39
C MET A 180 -5.44 -8.06 2.56
N LYS A 181 -4.63 -9.12 2.64
CA LYS A 181 -5.07 -10.52 2.85
C LYS A 181 -5.38 -10.86 4.32
N HIS A 182 -5.19 -9.93 5.26
CA HIS A 182 -5.35 -10.22 6.67
C HIS A 182 -6.82 -10.53 7.01
N THR A 183 -7.02 -11.47 7.93
CA THR A 183 -8.34 -11.82 8.51
C THR A 183 -8.99 -10.69 9.32
N MET A 184 -8.21 -9.74 9.85
CA MET A 184 -8.73 -8.61 10.59
C MET A 184 -9.11 -7.51 9.61
N ARG A 185 -10.41 -7.19 9.57
CA ARG A 185 -10.99 -6.22 8.64
C ARG A 185 -10.23 -4.89 8.60
N GLN A 186 -9.88 -4.34 9.75
CA GLN A 186 -9.21 -3.03 9.87
C GLN A 186 -7.79 -3.06 9.27
N VAL A 187 -7.06 -4.17 9.43
CA VAL A 187 -5.72 -4.33 8.84
C VAL A 187 -5.82 -4.49 7.33
N SER A 188 -6.78 -5.28 6.85
CA SER A 188 -7.08 -5.41 5.42
C SER A 188 -7.44 -4.08 4.78
N GLU A 189 -8.33 -3.31 5.42
CA GLU A 189 -8.72 -1.99 4.96
C GLU A 189 -7.54 -1.02 4.92
N THR A 190 -6.68 -1.06 5.94
CA THR A 190 -5.45 -0.25 5.97
C THR A 190 -4.52 -0.59 4.81
N GLY A 191 -4.32 -1.89 4.52
CA GLY A 191 -3.53 -2.36 3.38
C GLY A 191 -4.08 -1.88 2.04
N LEU A 192 -5.39 -2.02 1.83
CA LEU A 192 -6.08 -1.54 0.63
C LEU A 192 -5.94 -0.03 0.44
N ASN A 193 -6.06 0.75 1.52
CA ASN A 193 -5.89 2.20 1.47
C ASN A 193 -4.45 2.62 1.14
N ILE A 194 -3.44 1.91 1.69
CA ILE A 194 -2.03 2.14 1.35
C ILE A 194 -1.81 1.85 -0.14
N LEU A 195 -2.31 0.71 -0.63
CA LEU A 195 -2.16 0.31 -2.03
C LEU A 195 -2.85 1.32 -2.97
N GLN A 196 -4.09 1.73 -2.67
CA GLN A 196 -4.81 2.75 -3.43
C GLN A 196 -3.97 4.03 -3.55
N ARG A 197 -3.46 4.53 -2.42
CA ARG A 197 -2.64 5.75 -2.42
C ARG A 197 -1.33 5.56 -3.18
N MET A 198 -0.71 4.39 -3.06
CA MET A 198 0.52 4.05 -3.78
C MET A 198 0.30 4.07 -5.29
N LEU A 199 -0.78 3.45 -5.77
CA LEU A 199 -1.15 3.48 -7.19
C LEU A 199 -1.41 4.91 -7.67
N VAL A 200 -2.17 5.71 -6.89
CA VAL A 200 -2.42 7.13 -7.22
C VAL A 200 -1.12 7.93 -7.28
N ASN A 201 -0.20 7.72 -6.34
CA ASN A 201 1.08 8.40 -6.35
C ASN A 201 1.96 7.95 -7.53
N MET A 202 1.95 6.65 -7.90
CA MET A 202 2.66 6.14 -9.09
C MET A 202 2.12 6.76 -10.38
N SER A 203 0.80 6.91 -10.49
CA SER A 203 0.16 7.50 -11.67
C SER A 203 0.44 9.00 -11.84
N ASN A 204 0.74 9.70 -10.75
CA ASN A 204 1.09 11.12 -10.77
C ASN A 204 2.61 11.36 -10.69
N ALA A 205 3.42 10.31 -10.60
CA ALA A 205 4.86 10.43 -10.50
C ALA A 205 5.46 10.78 -11.87
N GLU A 206 6.55 11.54 -11.85
CA GLU A 206 7.31 11.89 -13.05
C GLU A 206 8.53 10.99 -13.23
N GLY A 207 8.96 10.81 -14.49
CA GLY A 207 10.16 10.07 -14.86
C GLY A 207 9.92 8.59 -15.18
N GLU A 208 10.98 7.83 -15.41
CA GLU A 208 10.84 6.46 -15.93
C GLU A 208 10.57 5.40 -14.85
N LYS A 209 10.85 5.73 -13.58
CA LYS A 209 10.82 4.76 -12.46
C LYS A 209 9.42 4.22 -12.16
N HIS A 210 8.37 5.04 -12.30
CA HIS A 210 7.01 4.58 -12.06
C HIS A 210 6.54 3.60 -13.15
N GLN A 211 7.00 3.77 -14.40
CA GLN A 211 6.74 2.80 -15.47
C GLN A 211 7.44 1.46 -15.20
N ILE A 212 8.69 1.48 -14.72
CA ILE A 212 9.40 0.27 -14.29
C ILE A 212 8.65 -0.43 -13.15
N PHE A 213 8.04 0.33 -12.23
CA PHE A 213 7.17 -0.24 -11.20
C PHE A 213 5.96 -0.95 -11.82
N PHE A 214 5.22 -0.30 -12.72
CA PHE A 214 4.05 -0.92 -13.35
C PHE A 214 4.43 -2.18 -14.13
N ARG A 215 5.54 -2.14 -14.89
CA ARG A 215 6.10 -3.31 -15.59
C ARG A 215 6.32 -4.50 -14.66
N ASN A 216 6.89 -4.27 -13.48
CA ASN A 216 7.32 -5.35 -12.59
C ASN A 216 6.21 -5.85 -11.65
N PHE A 217 5.28 -4.98 -11.24
CA PHE A 217 4.40 -5.25 -10.12
C PHE A 217 2.91 -5.13 -10.44
N PHE A 218 2.50 -4.48 -11.54
CA PHE A 218 1.07 -4.22 -11.80
C PHE A 218 0.25 -5.52 -11.90
N MET A 219 0.73 -6.49 -12.69
CA MET A 219 0.04 -7.77 -12.86
C MET A 219 0.05 -8.61 -11.58
N ASP A 220 1.13 -8.57 -10.80
CA ASP A 220 1.22 -9.28 -9.52
C ASP A 220 0.20 -8.73 -8.50
N ILE A 221 0.11 -7.40 -8.39
CA ILE A 221 -0.90 -6.72 -7.58
C ILE A 221 -2.31 -7.12 -8.04
N MET A 222 -2.55 -7.13 -9.35
CA MET A 222 -3.86 -7.48 -9.91
C MET A 222 -4.25 -8.91 -9.55
N GLN A 223 -3.34 -9.87 -9.71
CA GLN A 223 -3.56 -11.27 -9.33
C GLN A 223 -3.91 -11.40 -7.84
N HIS A 224 -3.20 -10.68 -6.96
CA HIS A 224 -3.51 -10.68 -5.54
C HIS A 224 -4.85 -10.03 -5.21
N MET A 225 -5.25 -8.97 -5.91
CA MET A 225 -6.58 -8.37 -5.75
C MET A 225 -7.70 -9.36 -6.13
N PHE A 226 -7.55 -10.08 -7.24
CA PHE A 226 -8.51 -11.11 -7.65
C PHE A 226 -8.55 -12.29 -6.67
N ALA A 227 -7.40 -12.73 -6.16
CA ALA A 227 -7.34 -13.76 -5.13
C ALA A 227 -8.11 -13.35 -3.85
N ILE A 228 -8.08 -12.07 -3.47
CA ILE A 228 -8.84 -11.57 -2.31
C ILE A 228 -10.33 -11.49 -2.62
N ILE A 229 -10.71 -10.91 -3.75
CA ILE A 229 -12.13 -10.66 -4.06
C ILE A 229 -12.90 -11.98 -4.24
N THR A 230 -12.23 -13.00 -4.75
CA THR A 230 -12.80 -14.34 -4.91
C THR A 230 -12.81 -15.17 -3.63
N ASP A 231 -12.10 -14.73 -2.57
CA ASP A 231 -12.10 -15.39 -1.27
C ASP A 231 -13.39 -15.07 -0.49
N ARG A 232 -14.09 -16.13 -0.08
CA ARG A 232 -15.35 -16.05 0.68
C ARG A 232 -15.18 -15.40 2.05
N SER A 233 -13.97 -15.44 2.62
CA SER A 233 -13.67 -14.88 3.94
C SER A 233 -13.40 -13.38 3.90
N GLN A 234 -13.19 -12.78 2.73
CA GLN A 234 -12.71 -11.41 2.56
C GLN A 234 -13.77 -10.43 2.03
N THR A 235 -15.06 -10.74 2.17
CA THR A 235 -16.16 -9.91 1.61
C THR A 235 -16.40 -8.60 2.37
N ALA A 236 -15.82 -8.42 3.56
CA ALA A 236 -16.11 -7.28 4.44
C ALA A 236 -15.63 -5.92 3.89
N ASN A 237 -14.63 -5.93 3.01
CA ASN A 237 -14.01 -4.73 2.41
C ASN A 237 -14.27 -4.62 0.90
N LEU A 238 -15.36 -5.24 0.40
CA LEU A 238 -15.64 -5.30 -1.03
C LEU A 238 -15.67 -3.92 -1.70
N MET A 239 -16.17 -2.89 -1.02
CA MET A 239 -16.19 -1.53 -1.58
C MET A 239 -14.78 -0.99 -1.83
N GLN A 240 -13.88 -1.12 -0.85
CA GLN A 240 -12.48 -0.70 -0.97
C GLN A 240 -11.75 -1.56 -2.02
N GLN A 241 -12.00 -2.86 -2.06
CA GLN A 241 -11.43 -3.77 -3.06
C GLN A 241 -11.86 -3.38 -4.49
N SER A 242 -13.15 -3.09 -4.68
CA SER A 242 -13.71 -2.58 -5.94
C SER A 242 -13.10 -1.24 -6.33
N SER A 243 -12.89 -0.33 -5.37
CA SER A 243 -12.24 0.96 -5.63
C SER A 243 -10.80 0.78 -6.14
N VAL A 244 -10.03 -0.13 -5.54
CA VAL A 244 -8.65 -0.42 -5.97
C VAL A 244 -8.64 -1.02 -7.37
N LEU A 245 -9.44 -2.05 -7.61
CA LEU A 245 -9.49 -2.67 -8.94
C LEU A 245 -9.98 -1.68 -10.01
N ALA A 246 -11.06 -0.94 -9.76
CA ALA A 246 -11.56 0.07 -10.69
C ALA A 246 -10.46 1.06 -11.06
N TYR A 247 -9.67 1.52 -10.07
CA TYR A 247 -8.52 2.37 -10.33
C TYR A 247 -7.45 1.68 -11.18
N MET A 248 -7.15 0.40 -10.93
CA MET A 248 -6.18 -0.36 -11.72
C MET A 248 -6.61 -0.49 -13.19
N PHE A 249 -7.88 -0.78 -13.48
CA PHE A 249 -8.40 -0.81 -14.85
C PHE A 249 -8.36 0.57 -15.51
N LYS A 250 -8.77 1.60 -14.75
CA LYS A 250 -8.74 3.00 -15.19
C LYS A 250 -7.36 3.47 -15.64
N ILE A 251 -6.28 3.10 -14.93
CA ILE A 251 -4.92 3.55 -15.30
C ILE A 251 -4.35 2.80 -16.51
N VAL A 252 -4.85 1.60 -16.81
CA VAL A 252 -4.51 0.87 -18.04
C VAL A 252 -5.21 1.52 -19.23
N GLU A 253 -6.49 1.85 -19.09
CA GLU A 253 -7.28 2.44 -20.18
C GLU A 253 -6.83 3.85 -20.54
N ASN A 254 -6.58 4.71 -19.54
CA ASN A 254 -6.20 6.11 -19.76
C ASN A 254 -4.69 6.32 -20.04
N GLU A 255 -4.01 5.30 -20.57
CA GLU A 255 -2.60 5.39 -21.02
C GLU A 255 -1.60 5.88 -19.94
N ILE A 256 -1.90 5.68 -18.66
CA ILE A 256 -0.97 6.01 -17.57
C ILE A 256 0.20 5.02 -17.54
N ILE A 257 -0.07 3.76 -17.93
CA ILE A 257 0.94 2.73 -18.11
C ILE A 257 1.33 2.69 -19.58
N THR A 258 2.49 3.26 -19.90
CA THR A 258 2.97 3.40 -21.28
C THR A 258 3.99 2.33 -21.66
N VAL A 259 4.53 1.58 -20.71
CA VAL A 259 5.39 0.42 -21.00
C VAL A 259 4.57 -0.85 -21.22
N PRO A 260 5.08 -1.82 -22.01
CA PRO A 260 4.37 -3.09 -22.18
C PRO A 260 4.25 -3.81 -20.85
N LEU A 261 3.06 -4.32 -20.53
CA LEU A 261 2.85 -5.17 -19.35
C LEU A 261 3.21 -6.64 -19.59
N ASN A 262 3.29 -7.06 -20.85
CA ASN A 262 3.61 -8.42 -21.23
C ASN A 262 5.09 -8.76 -20.96
N PRO A 263 5.41 -9.67 -20.02
CA PRO A 263 6.79 -9.97 -19.65
C PRO A 263 7.64 -10.48 -20.83
N ASP A 264 7.00 -11.07 -21.85
CA ASP A 264 7.67 -11.60 -23.04
C ASP A 264 8.03 -10.50 -24.06
N GLU A 265 7.44 -9.31 -23.93
CA GLU A 265 7.77 -8.15 -24.76
C GLU A 265 8.91 -7.33 -24.14
N PRO A 266 9.88 -6.85 -24.93
CA PRO A 266 10.95 -6.00 -24.42
C PRO A 266 10.40 -4.65 -23.96
N TYR A 267 10.76 -4.24 -22.74
CA TYR A 267 10.35 -2.95 -22.16
C TYR A 267 11.46 -1.88 -22.22
N MET A 268 12.68 -2.26 -22.61
CA MET A 268 13.83 -1.36 -22.80
C MET A 268 14.48 -1.62 -24.15
N LEU A 269 14.89 -0.54 -24.79
CA LEU A 269 15.73 -0.55 -26.00
C LEU A 269 17.20 -0.76 -25.63
N GLU A 270 18.03 -1.08 -26.63
CA GLU A 270 19.48 -1.28 -26.45
C GLU A 270 20.20 -0.02 -25.92
N ASP A 271 19.64 1.16 -26.17
CA ASP A 271 20.17 2.45 -25.71
C ASP A 271 19.72 2.83 -24.27
N GLY A 272 18.95 1.95 -23.61
CA GLY A 272 18.47 2.13 -22.24
C GLY A 272 17.16 2.90 -22.11
N ARG A 273 16.53 3.34 -23.20
CA ARG A 273 15.23 4.02 -23.18
C ARG A 273 14.08 3.03 -23.03
N LEU A 274 13.01 3.45 -22.36
CA LEU A 274 11.79 2.65 -22.27
C LEU A 274 11.06 2.53 -23.61
N VAL A 275 10.53 1.34 -23.89
CA VAL A 275 9.63 1.10 -25.02
C VAL A 275 8.23 1.57 -24.62
N ALA A 276 7.66 2.48 -25.41
CA ALA A 276 6.29 2.94 -25.24
C ALA A 276 5.32 2.12 -26.12
N VAL A 277 4.20 1.71 -25.55
CA VAL A 277 3.07 1.04 -26.22
C VAL A 277 1.79 1.81 -25.92
N SER A 278 0.82 1.71 -26.82
CA SER A 278 -0.50 2.30 -26.63
C SER A 278 -1.32 1.51 -25.59
N SER A 279 -2.37 2.15 -25.07
CA SER A 279 -3.27 1.53 -24.09
C SER A 279 -3.91 0.24 -24.63
N GLU A 280 -4.21 0.13 -25.94
CA GLU A 280 -4.85 -1.07 -26.51
C GLU A 280 -3.98 -2.33 -26.39
N VAL A 281 -2.65 -2.19 -26.46
CA VAL A 281 -1.71 -3.30 -26.26
C VAL A 281 -1.83 -3.83 -24.83
N ASN A 282 -1.80 -2.91 -23.86
CA ASN A 282 -1.90 -3.25 -22.44
C ASN A 282 -3.29 -3.78 -22.07
N ILE A 283 -4.37 -3.20 -22.60
CA ILE A 283 -5.76 -3.69 -22.42
C ILE A 283 -5.86 -5.14 -22.91
N ARG A 284 -5.39 -5.45 -24.13
CA ARG A 284 -5.42 -6.81 -24.68
C ARG A 284 -4.65 -7.80 -23.82
N TYR A 285 -3.48 -7.40 -23.33
CA TYR A 285 -2.67 -8.26 -22.47
C TYR A 285 -3.32 -8.51 -21.11
N VAL A 286 -3.87 -7.48 -20.47
CA VAL A 286 -4.62 -7.61 -19.21
C VAL A 286 -5.84 -8.50 -19.41
N HIS A 287 -6.61 -8.30 -20.47
CA HIS A 287 -7.77 -9.14 -20.79
C HIS A 287 -7.38 -10.62 -20.96
N SER A 288 -6.37 -10.91 -21.78
CA SER A 288 -5.88 -12.28 -21.99
C SER A 288 -5.37 -12.93 -20.69
N SER A 289 -4.61 -12.17 -19.90
CA SER A 289 -4.07 -12.64 -18.61
C SER A 289 -5.17 -12.98 -17.61
N LEU A 290 -6.19 -12.12 -17.50
CA LEU A 290 -7.33 -12.36 -16.62
C LEU A 290 -8.21 -13.51 -17.09
N GLN A 291 -8.40 -13.65 -18.41
CA GLN A 291 -9.14 -14.77 -18.97
C GLN A 291 -8.46 -16.10 -18.61
N ASN A 292 -7.14 -16.19 -18.76
CA ASN A 292 -6.37 -17.37 -18.36
C ASN A 292 -6.45 -17.62 -16.86
N LEU A 293 -6.30 -16.59 -16.02
CA LEU A 293 -6.37 -16.69 -14.57
C LEU A 293 -7.73 -17.20 -14.10
N LEU A 294 -8.82 -16.61 -14.60
CA LEU A 294 -10.18 -16.97 -14.21
C LEU A 294 -10.56 -18.36 -14.72
N LYS A 295 -10.12 -18.74 -15.93
CA LYS A 295 -10.34 -20.09 -16.46
C LYS A 295 -9.63 -21.15 -15.65
N LEU A 296 -8.41 -20.87 -15.20
CA LEU A 296 -7.65 -21.76 -14.32
C LEU A 296 -8.31 -21.89 -12.94
N ALA A 297 -8.73 -20.77 -12.35
CA ALA A 297 -9.33 -20.74 -11.02
C ALA A 297 -10.76 -21.31 -10.99
N PHE A 298 -11.53 -21.11 -12.07
CA PHE A 298 -12.92 -21.51 -12.20
C PHE A 298 -13.18 -22.21 -13.55
N PRO A 299 -12.71 -23.48 -13.72
CA PRO A 299 -12.79 -24.19 -15.00
C PRO A 299 -14.22 -24.42 -15.51
N HIS A 300 -15.20 -24.30 -14.62
CA HIS A 300 -16.62 -24.45 -14.92
C HIS A 300 -17.23 -23.22 -15.61
N LEU A 301 -16.58 -22.06 -15.55
CA LEU A 301 -17.06 -20.86 -16.24
C LEU A 301 -16.85 -21.00 -17.75
N GLN A 302 -17.85 -20.61 -18.52
CA GLN A 302 -17.77 -20.58 -19.98
C GLN A 302 -16.98 -19.37 -20.45
N ASP A 303 -16.29 -19.49 -21.58
CA ASP A 303 -15.44 -18.39 -22.10
C ASP A 303 -16.22 -17.10 -22.36
N PRO A 304 -17.48 -17.13 -22.88
CA PRO A 304 -18.29 -15.92 -22.99
C PRO A 304 -18.60 -15.26 -21.64
N GLN A 305 -18.83 -16.04 -20.58
CA GLN A 305 -19.11 -15.51 -19.23
C GLN A 305 -17.89 -14.78 -18.67
N ILE A 306 -16.70 -15.39 -18.82
CA ILE A 306 -15.44 -14.78 -18.39
C ILE A 306 -15.18 -13.49 -19.16
N ARG A 307 -15.39 -13.50 -20.48
CA ARG A 307 -15.21 -12.32 -21.33
C ARG A 307 -16.13 -11.18 -20.95
N ILE A 308 -17.45 -11.43 -20.84
CA ILE A 308 -18.44 -10.42 -20.42
C ILE A 308 -18.08 -9.84 -19.05
N PHE A 309 -17.60 -10.69 -18.13
CA PHE A 309 -17.12 -10.21 -16.83
C PHE A 309 -15.93 -9.25 -16.98
N ILE A 310 -14.89 -9.62 -17.74
CA ILE A 310 -13.70 -8.79 -17.93
C ILE A 310 -14.06 -7.47 -18.65
N ASP A 311 -14.87 -7.53 -19.70
CA ASP A 311 -15.32 -6.34 -20.44
C ASP A 311 -16.04 -5.35 -19.51
N GLY A 312 -16.92 -5.86 -18.63
CA GLY A 312 -17.59 -5.02 -17.63
C GLY A 312 -16.63 -4.36 -16.63
N LEU A 313 -15.48 -4.98 -16.30
CA LEU A 313 -14.49 -4.34 -15.42
C LEU A 313 -13.89 -3.08 -16.06
N PHE A 314 -13.66 -3.07 -17.38
CA PHE A 314 -13.26 -1.85 -18.08
C PHE A 314 -14.41 -0.85 -18.17
N SER A 315 -15.64 -1.29 -18.42
CA SER A 315 -16.78 -0.37 -18.57
C SER A 315 -17.19 0.33 -17.28
N PHE A 316 -17.09 -0.34 -16.13
CA PHE A 316 -17.48 0.21 -14.84
C PHE A 316 -16.33 0.89 -14.06
N ASP A 317 -15.12 0.96 -14.60
CA ASP A 317 -13.91 1.48 -13.91
C ASP A 317 -14.03 2.95 -13.39
N GLN A 318 -14.99 3.72 -13.88
CA GLN A 318 -15.31 5.08 -13.45
C GLN A 318 -16.50 5.18 -12.49
N ASP A 319 -17.24 4.08 -12.28
CA ASP A 319 -18.33 3.98 -11.30
C ASP A 319 -18.06 2.84 -10.33
N VAL A 320 -17.46 3.18 -9.18
CA VAL A 320 -17.10 2.20 -8.15
C VAL A 320 -18.32 1.44 -7.62
N THR A 321 -19.51 2.06 -7.63
CA THR A 321 -20.74 1.38 -7.17
C THR A 321 -21.16 0.33 -8.19
N GLY A 322 -21.27 0.70 -9.47
CA GLY A 322 -21.54 -0.24 -10.56
C GLY A 322 -20.49 -1.35 -10.64
N PHE A 323 -19.20 -1.03 -10.50
CA PHE A 323 -18.11 -1.99 -10.50
C PHE A 323 -18.22 -3.00 -9.34
N ARG A 324 -18.62 -2.53 -8.15
CA ARG A 324 -18.87 -3.38 -6.98
C ARG A 324 -20.04 -4.34 -7.19
N GLU A 325 -21.13 -3.87 -7.81
CA GLU A 325 -22.27 -4.73 -8.12
C GLU A 325 -21.90 -5.77 -9.19
N HIS A 326 -21.20 -5.35 -10.26
CA HIS A 326 -20.69 -6.25 -11.29
C HIS A 326 -19.80 -7.37 -10.72
N ILE A 327 -18.90 -7.03 -9.79
CA ILE A 327 -18.12 -8.03 -9.04
C ILE A 327 -19.03 -8.92 -8.19
N ARG A 328 -19.98 -8.36 -7.44
CA ARG A 328 -20.88 -9.16 -6.59
C ARG A 328 -21.63 -10.20 -7.42
N ASP A 329 -22.16 -9.81 -8.57
CA ASP A 329 -22.91 -10.71 -9.44
C ASP A 329 -22.01 -11.82 -9.98
N PHE A 330 -20.77 -11.50 -10.35
CA PHE A 330 -19.79 -12.52 -10.72
C PHE A 330 -19.49 -13.47 -9.55
N LEU A 331 -19.33 -12.94 -8.33
CA LEU A 331 -19.13 -13.74 -7.13
C LEU A 331 -20.33 -14.64 -6.81
N VAL A 332 -21.53 -14.27 -7.21
CA VAL A 332 -22.75 -15.11 -7.12
C VAL A 332 -22.72 -16.18 -8.22
N GLN A 333 -22.37 -15.83 -9.45
CA GLN A 333 -22.26 -16.79 -10.56
C GLN A 333 -21.25 -17.92 -10.29
N ILE A 334 -20.09 -17.60 -9.72
CA ILE A 334 -19.10 -18.62 -9.32
C ILE A 334 -19.60 -19.51 -8.15
N ARG A 335 -20.67 -19.11 -7.44
CA ARG A 335 -21.23 -19.84 -6.29
C ARG A 335 -22.47 -20.67 -6.65
N GLU A 336 -23.32 -20.20 -7.55
CA GLU A 336 -24.64 -20.80 -7.83
C GLU A 336 -24.58 -22.16 -8.55
N MET A 337 -23.46 -22.51 -9.19
CA MET A 337 -23.31 -23.79 -9.90
C MET A 337 -22.75 -24.92 -9.02
N ALA A 338 -23.39 -25.12 -7.86
CA ALA A 338 -23.65 -26.47 -7.36
C ALA A 338 -24.98 -27.05 -7.92
N GLY A 339 -25.70 -26.33 -8.79
CA GLY A 339 -26.92 -26.81 -9.47
C GLY A 339 -27.13 -26.11 -10.82
N GLU A 340 -27.68 -26.84 -11.78
CA GLU A 340 -27.73 -26.61 -13.24
C GLU A 340 -28.32 -25.26 -13.76
N ASP A 341 -27.59 -24.66 -14.72
CA ASP A 341 -28.03 -24.21 -16.06
C ASP A 341 -29.12 -23.12 -16.23
N LEU A 342 -29.12 -22.07 -15.40
CA LEU A 342 -29.94 -20.85 -15.60
C LEU A 342 -29.15 -19.60 -16.03
N SER A 343 -27.82 -19.66 -16.07
CA SER A 343 -26.94 -18.49 -16.23
C SER A 343 -26.88 -17.92 -17.65
N ASN A 344 -27.31 -18.68 -18.68
CA ASN A 344 -27.33 -18.19 -20.06
C ASN A 344 -28.42 -17.14 -20.35
N LEU A 345 -29.51 -17.12 -19.56
CA LEU A 345 -30.66 -16.24 -19.83
C LEU A 345 -30.35 -14.75 -19.62
N TYR A 346 -29.38 -14.43 -18.76
CA TYR A 346 -29.03 -13.05 -18.38
C TYR A 346 -27.79 -12.50 -19.10
N LEU A 347 -27.15 -13.29 -19.98
CA LEU A 347 -25.93 -12.86 -20.65
C LEU A 347 -26.19 -11.73 -21.64
N GLU A 348 -27.23 -11.83 -22.47
CA GLU A 348 -27.60 -10.79 -23.44
C GLU A 348 -27.98 -9.47 -22.75
N GLU A 349 -28.73 -9.53 -21.65
CA GLU A 349 -29.10 -8.34 -20.88
C GLU A 349 -27.88 -7.65 -20.28
N ARG A 350 -26.94 -8.43 -19.72
CA ARG A 350 -25.71 -7.91 -19.13
C ARG A 350 -24.76 -7.34 -20.18
N GLU A 351 -24.63 -7.98 -21.33
CA GLU A 351 -23.87 -7.46 -22.47
C GLU A 351 -24.46 -6.12 -22.96
N ALA A 352 -25.78 -6.02 -23.05
CA ALA A 352 -26.46 -4.77 -23.43
C ALA A 352 -26.25 -3.65 -22.38
N GLU A 353 -26.28 -3.98 -21.09
CA GLU A 353 -25.98 -3.03 -20.02
C GLU A 353 -24.53 -2.53 -20.09
N ILE A 354 -23.55 -3.42 -20.21
CA ILE A 354 -22.14 -3.09 -20.34
C ILE A 354 -21.92 -2.20 -21.57
N ALA A 355 -22.51 -2.54 -22.71
CA ALA A 355 -22.43 -1.73 -23.92
C ALA A 355 -23.05 -0.33 -23.74
N ARG A 356 -24.16 -0.21 -23.00
CA ARG A 356 -24.77 1.08 -22.66
C ARG A 356 -23.84 1.91 -21.79
N VAL A 357 -23.29 1.32 -20.73
CA VAL A 357 -22.39 2.01 -19.78
C VAL A 357 -21.11 2.44 -20.49
N GLN A 358 -20.52 1.59 -21.33
CA GLN A 358 -19.36 1.95 -22.15
C GLN A 358 -19.66 3.13 -23.07
N ARG A 359 -20.83 3.14 -23.72
CA ARG A 359 -21.24 4.25 -24.59
C ARG A 359 -21.40 5.55 -23.82
N GLU A 360 -22.05 5.51 -22.65
CA GLU A 360 -22.18 6.68 -21.77
C GLU A 360 -20.83 7.17 -21.26
N LYS A 361 -19.92 6.26 -20.93
CA LYS A 361 -18.55 6.57 -20.51
C LYS A 361 -17.80 7.31 -21.61
N LEU A 362 -17.79 6.77 -22.83
CA LEU A 362 -17.14 7.40 -23.98
C LEU A 362 -17.75 8.77 -24.30
N GLN A 363 -19.09 8.92 -24.22
CA GLN A 363 -19.75 10.22 -24.39
C GLN A 363 -19.32 11.26 -23.35
N ARG A 364 -19.15 10.86 -22.08
CA ARG A 364 -18.65 11.75 -21.02
C ARG A 364 -17.20 12.16 -21.29
N GLN A 365 -16.37 11.25 -21.78
CA GLN A 365 -14.97 11.53 -22.13
C GLN A 365 -14.87 12.48 -23.34
N ALA A 366 -15.73 12.31 -24.35
CA ALA A 366 -15.80 13.21 -25.51
C ALA A 366 -16.14 14.66 -25.13
N ASN A 367 -16.90 14.87 -24.07
CA ASN A 367 -17.28 16.19 -23.58
C ASN A 367 -16.16 16.92 -22.82
N VAL A 368 -15.02 16.28 -22.56
CA VAL A 368 -13.86 16.87 -21.88
C VAL A 368 -12.71 17.02 -22.90
N PRO A 369 -12.37 18.25 -23.33
CA PRO A 369 -11.33 18.46 -24.33
C PRO A 369 -9.98 17.86 -23.92
N GLY A 370 -9.38 17.06 -24.79
CA GLY A 370 -8.06 16.45 -24.60
C GLY A 370 -8.06 15.05 -23.94
N LEU A 371 -9.23 14.46 -23.69
CA LEU A 371 -9.36 13.15 -23.02
C LEU A 371 -9.56 11.97 -23.98
N LEU A 372 -9.95 12.24 -25.23
CA LEU A 372 -9.99 11.26 -26.32
C LEU A 372 -8.87 11.52 -27.31
N GLY A 373 -8.22 10.46 -27.79
CA GLY A 373 -7.22 10.54 -28.85
C GLY A 373 -7.84 10.97 -30.19
N PRO A 374 -7.03 11.46 -31.16
CA PRO A 374 -7.53 11.88 -32.48
C PRO A 374 -8.33 10.79 -33.21
N HIS A 375 -7.95 9.52 -33.06
CA HIS A 375 -8.63 8.37 -33.67
C HIS A 375 -9.94 7.98 -32.97
N GLU A 376 -10.10 8.35 -31.69
CA GLU A 376 -11.31 8.06 -30.93
C GLU A 376 -12.41 9.10 -31.18
N MET A 377 -12.03 10.33 -31.56
CA MET A 377 -12.98 11.37 -31.97
C MET A 377 -13.65 11.07 -33.32
N GLU A 378 -12.97 10.39 -34.25
CA GLU A 378 -13.53 10.01 -35.56
C GLU A 378 -14.68 8.97 -35.45
N MET A 379 -14.87 8.33 -34.29
CA MET A 379 -16.02 7.44 -34.04
C MET A 379 -17.28 8.17 -33.57
N PHE A 380 -17.20 9.48 -33.32
CA PHE A 380 -18.30 10.33 -32.83
C PHE A 380 -18.82 11.34 -33.86
N ASP A 381 -18.13 11.50 -34.99
CA ASP A 381 -18.59 12.24 -36.18
C ASP A 381 -19.22 11.26 -37.20
#